data_AF-A7VY56-F1
#
_entry.id   AF-A7VY56-F1
#
_cell.length_a   1.000
_cell.length_b   1.000
_cell.length_c   1.000
_cell.angle_alpha   90.00
_cell.angle_beta   90.00
_cell.angle_gamma   90.00
#
_symmetry.space_group_name_H-M   'P 1'
#
loop_
_entity.id
_entity.type
_entity.pdbx_description
1 polymer ?
#
loop_
_entity_poly.entity_id
_entity_poly.type
_entity_poly.pdbx_seq_one_letter_code
_entity_poly.pdbx_strand_id
1 'polypeptide(L)'
;MSESTNNPLNDFLNGAEEENDLFADFPFPVSEETADERPAEEKNPTQEAAGTESAQEGNSVADNPEFEEIKPEEPESSQVVQRPDQKQASLFETALAQTPAAPQQAPQTQEEDPFTAALKKAKAKSDERLTASIAEKAAIFSYGKAKDPIDDRECTFEDLRLKYETDFPELSESKKVSWSVAYGKVTKTISNPGSDKVYDVKAEIEKSKAFLDGVKKAKTDAEKQPECLVKPRVTAQSKGETVRMPSYKECCLTAADAQASDKPIIILPARDGKIYEMRKTPIGTFTAPADFLPELPEAHSGFEMALPKIPMHILMFIINFFQKLSDRFELEALVHILYDTVRRKYAIRVPRQELTHVSVRSVMEEEYPEHMIHVMDIHSHNTMPAKFSPVDDDDEKATRLYAVVGRLDKVFPDITVRASCAGKFICLKPQDVFETSFKAYPYPSIWDEKIDLLSVRACPELPESCTPPERRENRE
;
A
#
# COMPACT_ATOMS: atom_id res chain seq x y z
N MET A 1 -24.71 48.81 -31.31
CA MET A 1 -25.33 47.58 -31.82
C MET A 1 -24.21 46.63 -32.20
N SER A 2 -23.80 45.78 -31.27
CA SER A 2 -22.60 44.93 -31.40
C SER A 2 -22.66 43.82 -30.36
N GLU A 3 -23.66 42.96 -30.47
CA GLU A 3 -23.84 41.81 -29.59
C GLU A 3 -23.00 40.64 -30.11
N SER A 4 -21.81 40.48 -29.53
CA SER A 4 -20.99 39.28 -29.71
C SER A 4 -21.53 38.18 -28.80
N THR A 5 -22.55 37.46 -29.26
CA THR A 5 -23.13 36.32 -28.53
C THR A 5 -22.23 35.09 -28.63
N ASN A 6 -21.17 35.07 -27.81
CA ASN A 6 -20.40 33.85 -27.56
C ASN A 6 -21.32 32.81 -26.89
N ASN A 7 -21.87 31.90 -27.69
CA ASN A 7 -22.71 30.82 -27.23
C ASN A 7 -21.83 29.63 -26.82
N PRO A 8 -21.67 29.28 -25.54
CA PRO A 8 -20.78 28.20 -25.11
C PRO A 8 -21.20 26.81 -25.64
N LEU A 9 -22.46 26.68 -26.07
CA LEU A 9 -22.98 25.50 -26.76
C LEU A 9 -22.33 25.27 -28.14
N ASN A 10 -21.81 26.32 -28.79
CA ASN A 10 -21.06 26.18 -30.03
C ASN A 10 -19.61 25.76 -29.78
N ASP A 11 -18.97 26.20 -28.69
CA ASP A 11 -17.60 25.80 -28.35
C ASP A 11 -17.54 24.30 -28.01
N PHE A 12 -18.58 23.74 -27.38
CA PHE A 12 -18.72 22.30 -27.16
C PHE A 12 -18.82 21.47 -28.46
N LEU A 13 -19.31 22.08 -29.56
CA LEU A 13 -19.45 21.42 -30.87
C LEU A 13 -18.27 21.69 -31.83
N ASN A 14 -17.38 22.63 -31.50
CA ASN A 14 -16.21 23.00 -32.30
C ASN A 14 -14.88 22.80 -31.55
N GLY A 15 -14.91 22.17 -30.37
CA GLY A 15 -13.71 21.73 -29.66
C GLY A 15 -12.95 20.72 -30.52
N ALA A 16 -11.73 21.09 -30.93
CA ALA A 16 -10.91 20.24 -31.78
C ALA A 16 -10.59 18.91 -31.08
N GLU A 17 -10.57 17.83 -31.87
CA GLU A 17 -10.31 16.48 -31.38
C GLU A 17 -8.87 16.35 -30.86
N GLU A 18 -8.71 16.37 -29.53
CA GLU A 18 -7.68 15.52 -28.92
C GLU A 18 -8.01 14.07 -29.27
N GLU A 19 -7.01 13.26 -29.63
CA GLU A 19 -7.21 11.90 -30.15
C GLU A 19 -8.11 11.09 -29.21
N ASN A 20 -9.29 10.70 -29.72
CA ASN A 20 -10.40 10.23 -28.90
C ASN A 20 -10.26 8.73 -28.56
N ASP A 21 -9.21 8.43 -27.79
CA ASP A 21 -8.76 7.11 -27.30
C ASP A 21 -9.86 6.19 -26.76
N LEU A 22 -11.02 6.74 -26.38
CA LEU A 22 -12.12 6.05 -25.70
C LEU A 22 -12.62 4.80 -26.44
N PHE A 23 -12.45 4.75 -27.76
CA PHE A 23 -12.88 3.66 -28.65
C PHE A 23 -11.73 2.96 -29.38
N ALA A 24 -10.47 3.21 -29.01
CA ALA A 24 -9.32 2.67 -29.73
C ALA A 24 -9.21 1.13 -29.59
N ASP A 25 -8.99 0.44 -30.71
CA ASP A 25 -8.52 -0.96 -30.68
C ASP A 25 -7.11 -0.99 -30.10
N PHE A 26 -6.94 -1.64 -28.94
CA PHE A 26 -5.63 -1.76 -28.31
C PHE A 26 -4.76 -2.77 -29.06
N PRO A 27 -3.55 -2.39 -29.52
CA PRO A 27 -2.64 -3.34 -30.15
C PRO A 27 -2.09 -4.31 -29.11
N PHE A 28 -2.45 -5.58 -29.22
CA PHE A 28 -1.85 -6.65 -28.44
C PHE A 28 -0.37 -6.81 -28.83
N PRO A 29 0.53 -7.05 -27.87
CA PRO A 29 1.95 -7.27 -28.17
C PRO A 29 2.13 -8.60 -28.88
N VAL A 30 2.24 -8.57 -30.22
CA VAL A 30 2.61 -9.73 -31.01
C VAL A 30 3.96 -10.25 -30.53
N SER A 31 4.01 -11.51 -30.10
CA SER A 31 5.26 -12.18 -29.76
C SER A 31 6.11 -12.35 -31.03
N GLU A 32 7.28 -11.68 -31.07
CA GLU A 32 8.24 -11.78 -32.18
C GLU A 32 8.90 -13.18 -32.22
N GLU A 33 8.22 -14.17 -32.81
CA GLU A 33 8.91 -15.34 -33.35
C GLU A 33 9.58 -14.98 -34.68
N THR A 34 10.84 -15.39 -34.83
CA THR A 34 11.72 -14.87 -35.88
C THR A 34 11.87 -15.80 -37.09
N ALA A 35 11.87 -15.17 -38.27
CA ALA A 35 12.46 -15.60 -39.55
C ALA A 35 11.69 -16.56 -40.49
N ASP A 36 11.66 -16.10 -41.76
CA ASP A 36 11.58 -16.82 -43.04
C ASP A 36 10.79 -18.14 -43.17
N GLU A 37 9.73 -18.11 -43.99
CA GLU A 37 9.92 -18.49 -45.40
C GLU A 37 8.92 -17.78 -46.35
N ARG A 38 9.09 -17.96 -47.68
CA ARG A 38 8.35 -17.24 -48.74
C ARG A 38 7.20 -18.07 -49.34
N PRO A 39 6.18 -17.43 -49.96
CA PRO A 39 4.94 -18.10 -50.33
C PRO A 39 5.05 -18.95 -51.60
N ALA A 40 4.16 -19.95 -51.70
CA ALA A 40 3.89 -20.73 -52.91
C ALA A 40 2.37 -20.78 -53.18
N GLU A 41 1.99 -21.04 -54.44
CA GLU A 41 0.64 -20.75 -54.95
C GLU A 41 -0.39 -21.89 -54.78
N GLU A 42 -1.61 -21.50 -54.46
CA GLU A 42 -2.89 -21.98 -55.03
C GLU A 42 -3.02 -23.47 -55.46
N LYS A 43 -3.81 -24.25 -54.69
CA LYS A 43 -5.01 -24.96 -55.23
C LYS A 43 -5.93 -25.60 -54.18
N ASN A 44 -7.22 -25.44 -54.45
CA ASN A 44 -8.34 -26.25 -53.98
C ASN A 44 -8.86 -27.06 -55.20
N PRO A 45 -9.89 -27.94 -55.14
CA PRO A 45 -10.62 -28.45 -53.97
C PRO A 45 -10.87 -29.99 -53.99
N THR A 46 -11.71 -30.49 -53.06
CA THR A 46 -12.93 -31.32 -53.35
C THR A 46 -13.07 -32.64 -52.54
N GLN A 47 -14.22 -32.80 -51.84
CA GLN A 47 -14.88 -34.07 -51.42
C GLN A 47 -14.18 -35.00 -50.39
N GLU A 48 -14.86 -35.85 -49.59
CA GLU A 48 -16.26 -35.92 -49.07
C GLU A 48 -16.32 -36.95 -47.90
N ALA A 49 -17.52 -37.12 -47.31
CA ALA A 49 -18.02 -38.32 -46.63
C ALA A 49 -17.51 -38.70 -45.21
N ALA A 50 -18.36 -38.39 -44.23
CA ALA A 50 -18.96 -39.31 -43.24
C ALA A 50 -18.12 -40.40 -42.52
N GLY A 51 -18.15 -40.36 -41.19
CA GLY A 51 -17.82 -41.48 -40.30
C GLY A 51 -18.46 -41.29 -38.91
N THR A 52 -19.38 -42.18 -38.53
CA THR A 52 -20.16 -42.14 -37.28
C THR A 52 -19.56 -42.98 -36.15
N GLU A 53 -19.81 -42.56 -34.91
CA GLU A 53 -19.90 -43.42 -33.69
C GLU A 53 -18.59 -44.13 -33.23
N SER A 54 -18.43 -44.61 -31.99
CA SER A 54 -19.03 -44.33 -30.67
C SER A 54 -18.22 -45.06 -29.59
N ALA A 55 -18.33 -44.63 -28.31
CA ALA A 55 -18.01 -45.43 -27.10
C ALA A 55 -16.52 -45.85 -26.91
N GLN A 56 -16.03 -46.33 -25.76
CA GLN A 56 -16.41 -46.21 -24.34
C GLN A 56 -15.15 -46.43 -23.46
N GLU A 57 -15.25 -46.10 -22.17
CA GLU A 57 -14.57 -46.74 -21.01
C GLU A 57 -13.10 -47.24 -21.14
N GLY A 58 -12.21 -46.65 -20.32
CA GLY A 58 -10.85 -47.18 -20.06
C GLY A 58 -10.34 -46.70 -18.70
N ASN A 59 -10.30 -47.61 -17.72
CA ASN A 59 -10.08 -47.29 -16.30
C ASN A 59 -8.66 -47.61 -15.79
N SER A 60 -8.18 -46.79 -14.85
CA SER A 60 -7.26 -47.13 -13.75
C SER A 60 -5.75 -47.34 -14.02
N VAL A 61 -4.99 -47.31 -12.90
CA VAL A 61 -3.54 -47.61 -12.73
C VAL A 61 -2.61 -46.55 -13.35
N ALA A 62 -2.05 -45.55 -12.64
CA ALA A 62 -1.37 -45.52 -11.33
C ALA A 62 0.01 -46.21 -11.32
N ASP A 63 1.08 -45.41 -11.40
CA ASP A 63 2.42 -45.78 -10.95
C ASP A 63 3.17 -44.54 -10.44
N ASN A 64 4.06 -44.70 -9.46
CA ASN A 64 4.78 -43.60 -8.81
C ASN A 64 6.02 -44.12 -8.07
N PRO A 65 7.25 -43.74 -8.49
CA PRO A 65 8.46 -43.95 -7.70
C PRO A 65 8.94 -42.67 -6.98
N GLU A 66 9.22 -42.82 -5.70
CA GLU A 66 10.23 -42.07 -4.94
C GLU A 66 11.63 -42.22 -5.58
N PHE A 67 12.69 -41.46 -5.28
CA PHE A 67 12.97 -40.40 -4.30
C PHE A 67 14.17 -39.58 -4.84
N GLU A 68 14.36 -38.32 -4.42
CA GLU A 68 15.63 -37.93 -3.76
C GLU A 68 15.54 -36.54 -3.11
N GLU A 69 16.23 -36.39 -1.98
CA GLU A 69 16.10 -35.28 -1.02
C GLU A 69 17.50 -34.70 -0.73
N ILE A 70 17.73 -33.41 -1.03
CA ILE A 70 18.97 -32.72 -0.65
C ILE A 70 18.68 -31.30 -0.13
N LYS A 71 19.07 -31.05 1.12
CA LYS A 71 19.16 -29.73 1.76
C LYS A 71 20.05 -29.84 3.02
N PRO A 72 20.50 -28.71 3.60
CA PRO A 72 21.50 -27.76 3.12
C PRO A 72 22.85 -27.94 3.85
N GLU A 73 23.92 -27.25 3.42
CA GLU A 73 24.95 -26.80 4.38
C GLU A 73 25.74 -25.56 3.93
N GLU A 74 26.08 -24.72 4.91
CA GLU A 74 27.12 -23.68 4.92
C GLU A 74 27.74 -23.79 6.32
N PRO A 75 29.08 -23.77 6.51
CA PRO A 75 29.66 -22.55 7.12
C PRO A 75 31.16 -22.24 6.84
N GLU A 76 31.53 -20.99 7.15
CA GLU A 76 32.77 -20.51 7.79
C GLU A 76 34.21 -20.78 7.23
N SER A 77 34.73 -19.72 6.58
CA SER A 77 35.87 -18.91 7.08
C SER A 77 37.37 -19.26 6.85
N SER A 78 38.17 -18.17 6.90
CA SER A 78 39.54 -18.06 7.48
C SER A 78 40.83 -18.39 6.68
N GLN A 79 41.63 -17.32 6.48
CA GLN A 79 43.12 -17.24 6.40
C GLN A 79 43.84 -17.85 5.16
N VAL A 80 44.47 -17.07 4.28
CA VAL A 80 45.80 -16.38 4.35
C VAL A 80 47.03 -17.32 4.27
N VAL A 81 47.91 -17.14 3.25
CA VAL A 81 49.40 -17.17 3.34
C VAL A 81 50.11 -17.05 1.95
N GLN A 82 51.07 -16.10 1.83
CA GLN A 82 52.23 -16.00 0.87
C GLN A 82 51.98 -15.92 -0.68
N ARG A 83 52.53 -14.98 -1.48
CA ARG A 83 53.93 -14.49 -1.81
C ARG A 83 54.55 -15.22 -3.05
N PRO A 84 55.56 -14.68 -3.77
CA PRO A 84 56.25 -13.37 -3.64
C PRO A 84 56.58 -12.59 -4.96
N ASP A 85 57.12 -11.37 -4.79
CA ASP A 85 58.21 -10.75 -5.62
C ASP A 85 57.96 -10.37 -7.11
N GLN A 86 58.70 -9.46 -7.79
CA GLN A 86 59.91 -8.62 -7.52
C GLN A 86 59.88 -7.42 -8.55
N LYS A 87 60.62 -6.28 -8.53
CA LYS A 87 61.67 -5.66 -7.69
C LYS A 87 61.81 -4.13 -8.06
N GLN A 88 62.91 -3.51 -7.59
CA GLN A 88 63.59 -2.26 -8.02
C GLN A 88 63.20 -0.91 -7.38
N ALA A 89 64.15 0.00 -7.06
CA ALA A 89 65.60 -0.17 -6.79
C ALA A 89 66.26 1.08 -6.15
N SER A 90 66.93 0.91 -5.00
CA SER A 90 68.20 1.56 -4.59
C SER A 90 68.61 0.93 -3.24
N LEU A 91 69.77 0.30 -2.95
CA LEU A 91 71.15 0.37 -3.46
C LEU A 91 71.86 1.70 -3.11
N PHE A 92 73.03 1.78 -2.45
CA PHE A 92 73.87 0.81 -1.69
C PHE A 92 74.07 1.41 -0.26
N GLU A 93 74.13 0.65 0.85
CA GLU A 93 75.33 -0.02 1.41
C GLU A 93 76.55 0.92 1.54
N THR A 94 77.08 1.22 2.73
CA THR A 94 77.91 0.34 3.60
C THR A 94 78.07 1.02 5.00
N ALA A 95 78.54 0.43 6.12
CA ALA A 95 79.09 -0.90 6.45
C ALA A 95 78.92 -1.19 7.98
N LEU A 96 79.14 -2.46 8.39
CA LEU A 96 79.83 -2.98 9.61
C LEU A 96 79.76 -2.21 10.97
N ALA A 97 79.65 -2.82 12.16
CA ALA A 97 79.44 -4.21 12.60
C ALA A 97 79.31 -4.28 14.17
N GLN A 98 79.21 -5.50 14.72
CA GLN A 98 79.50 -5.91 16.12
C GLN A 98 78.43 -5.66 17.23
N THR A 99 77.84 -6.77 17.68
CA THR A 99 77.49 -7.08 19.10
C THR A 99 78.78 -7.34 19.92
N PRO A 100 78.80 -7.34 21.28
CA PRO A 100 77.78 -7.93 22.17
C PRO A 100 77.56 -7.27 23.56
N ALA A 101 76.84 -8.02 24.42
CA ALA A 101 76.79 -7.99 25.90
C ALA A 101 75.77 -7.11 26.63
N ALA A 102 75.24 -7.70 27.70
CA ALA A 102 74.43 -7.12 28.79
C ALA A 102 75.36 -6.90 30.03
N PRO A 103 74.94 -6.32 31.20
CA PRO A 103 73.57 -6.15 31.68
C PRO A 103 73.23 -4.84 32.45
N GLN A 104 71.98 -4.76 32.95
CA GLN A 104 71.50 -4.05 34.15
C GLN A 104 71.98 -2.61 34.45
N GLN A 105 71.04 -1.65 34.46
CA GLN A 105 70.95 -0.67 35.56
C GLN A 105 69.53 -0.07 35.72
N ALA A 106 69.34 0.71 36.79
CA ALA A 106 68.06 1.12 37.37
C ALA A 106 67.41 2.35 36.66
N PRO A 107 66.12 2.68 36.90
CA PRO A 107 65.43 3.70 36.11
C PRO A 107 65.95 5.10 36.40
N GLN A 108 66.44 5.78 35.36
CA GLN A 108 66.73 7.21 35.41
C GLN A 108 65.50 8.01 35.01
N THR A 109 65.00 8.82 35.95
CA THR A 109 63.95 9.80 35.71
C THR A 109 64.47 10.86 34.74
N GLN A 110 64.09 10.79 33.46
CA GLN A 110 64.26 11.93 32.57
C GLN A 110 63.28 13.02 33.00
N GLU A 111 63.81 14.08 33.59
CA GLU A 111 63.08 15.34 33.75
C GLU A 111 62.68 15.84 32.36
N GLU A 112 61.40 16.20 32.19
CA GLU A 112 60.93 16.69 30.89
C GLU A 112 61.62 18.00 30.54
N ASP A 113 62.24 18.07 29.35
CA ASP A 113 62.83 19.30 28.81
C ASP A 113 61.84 20.46 29.03
N PRO A 114 62.25 21.56 29.69
CA PRO A 114 61.35 22.66 30.03
C PRO A 114 60.63 23.26 28.81
N PHE A 115 61.18 23.13 27.59
CA PHE A 115 60.46 23.50 26.36
C PHE A 115 59.31 22.54 26.05
N THR A 116 59.52 21.22 26.19
CA THR A 116 58.44 20.22 26.05
C THR A 116 57.39 20.34 27.15
N ALA A 117 57.79 20.62 28.39
CA ALA A 117 56.87 20.87 29.50
C ALA A 117 56.07 22.16 29.30
N ALA A 118 56.68 23.22 28.77
CA ALA A 118 55.99 24.46 28.39
C ALA A 118 55.00 24.22 27.23
N LEU A 119 55.39 23.46 26.21
CA LEU A 119 54.52 23.11 25.07
C LEU A 119 53.33 22.24 25.52
N LYS A 120 53.53 21.28 26.43
CA LYS A 120 52.45 20.51 27.05
C LYS A 120 51.51 21.39 27.86
N LYS A 121 52.02 22.34 28.66
CA LYS A 121 51.19 23.31 29.42
C LYS A 121 50.42 24.25 28.50
N ALA A 122 51.04 24.73 27.41
CA ALA A 122 50.38 25.54 26.41
C ALA A 122 49.25 24.77 25.71
N LYS A 123 49.50 23.51 25.32
CA LYS A 123 48.49 22.64 24.72
C LYS A 123 47.36 22.28 25.69
N ALA A 124 47.67 21.94 26.95
CA ALA A 124 46.65 21.72 27.96
C ALA A 124 45.73 22.94 28.12
N LYS A 125 46.31 24.14 28.18
CA LYS A 125 45.55 25.40 28.28
C LYS A 125 44.74 25.74 27.01
N SER A 126 45.19 25.34 25.82
CA SER A 126 44.36 25.46 24.60
C SER A 126 43.23 24.42 24.56
N ASP A 127 43.51 23.19 24.98
CA ASP A 127 42.52 22.11 25.06
C ASP A 127 41.43 22.46 26.10
N GLU A 128 41.80 23.02 27.25
CA GLU A 128 40.88 23.54 28.29
C GLU A 128 39.99 24.65 27.73
N ARG A 129 40.57 25.66 27.05
CA ARG A 129 39.81 26.77 26.44
C ARG A 129 38.87 26.28 25.34
N LEU A 130 39.30 25.32 24.52
CA LEU A 130 38.46 24.69 23.50
C LEU A 130 37.30 23.90 24.13
N THR A 131 37.59 23.10 25.16
CA THR A 131 36.57 22.31 25.88
C THR A 131 35.53 23.22 26.55
N ALA A 132 35.95 24.31 27.18
CA ALA A 132 35.05 25.31 27.75
C ALA A 132 34.15 25.97 26.68
N SER A 133 34.72 26.36 25.54
CA SER A 133 33.97 26.95 24.42
C SER A 133 33.00 25.97 23.74
N ILE A 134 33.22 24.66 23.86
CA ILE A 134 32.31 23.62 23.40
C ILE A 134 31.19 23.40 24.43
N ALA A 135 31.52 23.38 25.73
CA ALA A 135 30.57 23.22 26.82
C ALA A 135 29.58 24.39 26.93
N GLU A 136 30.00 25.61 26.57
CA GLU A 136 29.15 26.80 26.53
C GLU A 136 28.05 26.74 25.45
N LYS A 137 28.20 25.91 24.41
CA LYS A 137 27.15 25.71 23.39
C LYS A 137 25.92 25.02 23.97
N ALA A 138 24.73 25.45 23.54
CA ALA A 138 23.47 24.83 23.90
C ALA A 138 23.36 23.37 23.43
N ALA A 139 22.51 22.59 24.10
CA ALA A 139 21.98 21.36 23.53
C ALA A 139 20.98 21.68 22.40
N ILE A 140 20.84 20.78 21.43
CA ILE A 140 19.95 20.94 20.27
C ILE A 140 19.00 19.74 20.23
N PHE A 141 17.70 19.98 20.32
CA PHE A 141 16.68 18.99 20.00
C PHE A 141 16.74 18.68 18.51
N SER A 142 16.72 17.40 18.13
CA SER A 142 16.84 16.98 16.73
C SER A 142 15.95 15.78 16.44
N TYR A 143 14.92 16.01 15.61
CA TYR A 143 13.94 15.00 15.23
C TYR A 143 13.54 15.17 13.76
N GLY A 144 13.58 14.08 12.98
CA GLY A 144 13.39 14.13 11.52
C GLY A 144 14.38 15.11 10.85
N LYS A 145 13.84 16.20 10.26
CA LYS A 145 14.61 17.32 9.69
C LYS A 145 14.70 18.55 10.62
N ALA A 146 13.96 18.56 11.73
CA ALA A 146 13.94 19.68 12.66
C ALA A 146 15.19 19.70 13.55
N LYS A 147 15.64 20.92 13.85
CA LYS A 147 16.63 21.24 14.89
C LYS A 147 16.14 22.48 15.65
N ASP A 148 16.12 22.43 16.97
CA ASP A 148 15.78 23.59 17.82
C ASP A 148 16.73 23.65 19.03
N PRO A 149 17.35 24.80 19.34
CA PRO A 149 18.15 24.97 20.56
C PRO A 149 17.32 24.74 21.83
N ILE A 150 17.97 24.22 22.86
CA ILE A 150 17.37 23.97 24.17
C ILE A 150 17.93 25.02 25.14
N ASP A 151 17.23 26.16 25.25
CA ASP A 151 17.66 27.29 26.07
C ASP A 151 17.47 27.05 27.58
N ASP A 152 16.44 26.30 27.96
CA ASP A 152 16.21 25.92 29.35
C ASP A 152 17.23 24.85 29.80
N ARG A 153 17.90 25.12 30.92
CA ARG A 153 18.89 24.22 31.51
C ARG A 153 18.29 23.19 32.45
N GLU A 154 17.11 23.45 33.00
CA GLU A 154 16.47 22.60 34.00
C GLU A 154 15.52 21.55 33.39
N CYS A 155 15.21 21.66 32.09
CA CYS A 155 14.27 20.77 31.42
C CYS A 155 14.68 19.29 31.40
N THR A 156 13.69 18.43 31.61
CA THR A 156 13.78 16.98 31.42
C THR A 156 13.45 16.61 29.97
N PHE A 157 13.68 15.34 29.60
CA PHE A 157 13.31 14.83 28.28
C PHE A 157 11.78 14.73 28.12
N GLU A 158 11.02 14.56 29.20
CA GLU A 158 9.55 14.60 29.18
C GLU A 158 9.01 16.03 28.96
N ASP A 159 9.66 17.06 29.51
CA ASP A 159 9.30 18.46 29.24
C ASP A 159 9.53 18.81 27.76
N LEU A 160 10.62 18.33 27.16
CA LEU A 160 10.83 18.44 25.72
C LEU A 160 9.76 17.68 24.93
N ARG A 161 9.32 16.50 25.41
CA ARG A 161 8.24 15.74 24.78
C ARG A 161 6.96 16.57 24.73
N LEU A 162 6.57 17.18 25.86
CA LEU A 162 5.39 18.04 25.98
C LEU A 162 5.52 19.34 25.16
N LYS A 163 6.72 19.94 25.05
CA LYS A 163 6.95 21.10 24.17
C LYS A 163 6.65 20.77 22.70
N TYR A 164 7.07 19.60 22.23
CA TYR A 164 7.04 19.25 20.81
C TYR A 164 5.89 18.32 20.39
N GLU A 165 5.08 17.77 21.30
CA GLU A 165 3.94 16.89 20.94
C GLU A 165 2.83 17.59 20.14
N THR A 166 2.77 18.93 20.19
CA THR A 166 1.83 19.73 19.38
C THR A 166 2.25 19.78 17.91
N ASP A 167 3.55 19.86 17.64
CA ASP A 167 4.11 19.91 16.27
C ASP A 167 4.38 18.50 15.70
N PHE A 168 4.63 17.52 16.58
CA PHE A 168 4.91 16.11 16.25
C PHE A 168 4.00 15.18 17.06
N PRO A 169 2.74 14.95 16.61
CA PRO A 169 1.74 14.20 17.37
C PRO A 169 2.15 12.77 17.74
N GLU A 170 3.08 12.15 17.01
CA GLU A 170 3.63 10.83 17.34
C GLU A 170 4.51 10.81 18.61
N LEU A 171 4.87 11.98 19.15
CA LEU A 171 5.56 12.11 20.44
C LEU A 171 4.60 12.15 21.63
N SER A 172 3.27 12.21 21.42
CA SER A 172 2.26 12.31 22.50
C SER A 172 2.23 11.12 23.47
N GLU A 173 2.63 9.93 23.04
CA GLU A 173 2.67 8.73 23.89
C GLU A 173 4.03 8.54 24.57
N SER A 174 4.21 9.10 25.77
CA SER A 174 5.45 9.01 26.56
C SER A 174 6.05 7.59 26.68
N LYS A 175 5.20 6.56 26.78
CA LYS A 175 5.61 5.15 26.85
C LYS A 175 6.19 4.58 25.54
N LYS A 176 6.02 5.27 24.40
CA LYS A 176 6.53 4.90 23.08
C LYS A 176 7.73 5.76 22.65
N VAL A 177 8.08 6.82 23.40
CA VAL A 177 9.22 7.69 23.09
C VAL A 177 10.44 7.30 23.91
N SER A 178 11.42 6.68 23.26
CA SER A 178 12.76 6.46 23.83
C SER A 178 13.66 7.66 23.52
N TRP A 179 14.58 8.03 24.42
CA TRP A 179 15.43 9.21 24.26
C TRP A 179 16.92 8.86 24.22
N SER A 180 17.68 9.62 23.43
CA SER A 180 19.14 9.51 23.34
C SER A 180 19.80 10.87 23.17
N VAL A 181 21.00 11.02 23.72
CA VAL A 181 21.86 12.22 23.56
C VAL A 181 23.12 11.80 22.83
N ALA A 182 23.33 12.35 21.63
CA ALA A 182 24.49 12.09 20.78
C ALA A 182 25.36 13.35 20.69
N TYR A 183 26.57 13.30 21.25
CA TYR A 183 27.50 14.42 21.30
C TYR A 183 28.85 13.99 20.72
N GLY A 184 29.16 14.48 19.52
CA GLY A 184 30.33 14.05 18.75
C GLY A 184 30.27 12.57 18.38
N LYS A 185 31.08 11.74 19.05
CA LYS A 185 31.14 10.27 18.85
C LYS A 185 30.60 9.47 20.04
N VAL A 186 30.07 10.14 21.06
CA VAL A 186 29.45 9.50 22.23
C VAL A 186 27.93 9.60 22.10
N THR A 187 27.24 8.47 22.20
CA THR A 187 25.77 8.41 22.29
C THR A 187 25.37 7.75 23.60
N LYS A 188 24.56 8.42 24.42
CA LYS A 188 24.00 7.88 25.66
C LYS A 188 22.48 7.77 25.53
N THR A 189 21.93 6.59 25.79
CA THR A 189 20.49 6.36 25.94
C THR A 189 20.02 6.82 27.31
N ILE A 190 18.81 7.38 27.39
CA ILE A 190 18.18 7.85 28.63
C ILE A 190 17.29 6.75 29.21
N SER A 191 17.35 6.57 30.53
CA SER A 191 16.52 5.58 31.24
C SER A 191 15.28 6.20 31.88
N ASN A 192 15.39 7.41 32.45
CA ASN A 192 14.31 8.05 33.19
C ASN A 192 13.98 9.43 32.60
N PRO A 193 13.27 9.51 31.45
CA PRO A 193 13.09 10.77 30.71
C PRO A 193 12.37 11.87 31.49
N GLY A 194 11.56 11.54 32.51
CA GLY A 194 10.89 12.49 33.40
C GLY A 194 11.65 12.88 34.67
N SER A 195 12.93 12.48 34.82
CA SER A 195 13.79 12.92 35.93
C SER A 195 15.20 13.31 35.49
N ASP A 196 15.71 12.67 34.44
CA ASP A 196 17.04 12.95 33.90
C ASP A 196 16.98 14.30 33.15
N LYS A 197 17.81 15.29 33.54
CA LYS A 197 17.88 16.59 32.88
C LYS A 197 18.82 16.57 31.67
N VAL A 198 18.48 17.34 30.65
CA VAL A 198 19.25 17.41 29.40
C VAL A 198 20.69 17.90 29.64
N TYR A 199 20.86 18.96 30.44
CA TYR A 199 22.17 19.54 30.67
C TYR A 199 23.04 18.76 31.65
N ASP A 200 22.46 18.00 32.58
CA ASP A 200 23.22 17.07 33.44
C ASP A 200 23.83 15.95 32.59
N VAL A 201 23.06 15.36 31.68
CA VAL A 201 23.55 14.34 30.73
C VAL A 201 24.60 14.91 29.79
N LYS A 202 24.43 16.14 29.29
CA LYS A 202 25.44 16.86 28.50
C LYS A 202 26.75 17.03 29.28
N ALA A 203 26.68 17.52 30.51
CA ALA A 203 27.84 17.73 31.39
C ALA A 203 28.51 16.42 31.84
N GLU A 204 27.79 15.30 31.89
CA GLU A 204 28.36 13.97 32.10
C GLU A 204 29.17 13.49 30.87
N ILE A 205 28.60 13.65 29.67
CA ILE A 205 29.29 13.30 28.42
C ILE A 205 30.55 14.15 28.23
N GLU A 206 30.51 15.45 28.54
CA GLU A 206 31.67 16.35 28.50
C GLU A 206 32.82 15.92 29.42
N LYS A 207 32.50 15.36 30.58
CA LYS A 207 33.48 14.81 31.53
C LYS A 207 33.99 13.42 31.12
N SER A 208 33.37 12.77 30.13
CA SER A 208 33.74 11.42 29.72
C SER A 208 35.07 11.40 28.98
N LYS A 209 35.92 10.40 29.30
CA LYS A 209 37.21 10.20 28.61
C LYS A 209 37.02 10.01 27.10
N ALA A 210 35.94 9.35 26.68
CA ALA A 210 35.63 9.12 25.26
C ALA A 210 35.35 10.41 24.49
N PHE A 211 34.62 11.36 25.08
CA PHE A 211 34.37 12.67 24.49
C PHE A 211 35.66 13.51 24.41
N LEU A 212 36.39 13.61 25.52
CA LEU A 212 37.63 14.39 25.61
C LEU A 212 38.71 13.88 24.64
N ASP A 213 38.88 12.56 24.52
CA ASP A 213 39.77 11.96 23.51
C ASP A 213 39.25 12.14 22.08
N GLY A 214 37.92 12.15 21.88
CA GLY A 214 37.29 12.43 20.60
C GLY A 214 37.60 13.83 20.09
N VAL A 215 37.38 14.86 20.92
CA VAL A 215 37.69 16.26 20.61
C VAL A 215 39.20 16.46 20.38
N LYS A 216 40.06 15.84 21.20
CA LYS A 216 41.54 15.94 21.05
C LYS A 216 42.11 15.23 19.83
N LYS A 217 41.38 14.28 19.23
CA LYS A 217 41.78 13.51 18.04
C LYS A 217 41.01 13.91 16.77
N ALA A 218 40.16 14.94 16.87
CA ALA A 218 39.37 15.50 15.79
C ALA A 218 40.23 16.00 14.63
N LYS A 219 39.88 15.62 13.39
CA LYS A 219 40.61 16.05 12.18
C LYS A 219 39.85 17.14 11.42
N THR A 220 38.54 17.04 11.31
CA THR A 220 37.68 18.03 10.64
C THR A 220 37.08 19.03 11.64
N ASP A 221 36.71 20.24 11.18
CA ASP A 221 36.26 21.28 12.10
C ASP A 221 34.91 20.97 12.77
N ALA A 222 34.05 20.17 12.12
CA ALA A 222 32.83 19.62 12.71
C ALA A 222 33.11 18.60 13.85
N GLU A 223 34.24 17.88 13.81
CA GLU A 223 34.69 17.05 14.94
C GLU A 223 35.32 17.87 16.07
N LYS A 224 35.96 19.01 15.73
CA LYS A 224 36.56 19.94 16.71
C LYS A 224 35.52 20.76 17.46
N GLN A 225 34.32 20.91 16.91
CA GLN A 225 33.19 21.61 17.54
C GLN A 225 31.88 20.81 17.37
N PRO A 226 31.74 19.66 18.05
CA PRO A 226 30.55 18.83 17.90
C PRO A 226 29.29 19.55 18.40
N GLU A 227 28.15 19.23 17.79
CA GLU A 227 26.82 19.55 18.32
C GLU A 227 26.39 18.48 19.34
N CYS A 228 25.67 18.88 20.39
CA CYS A 228 25.01 17.97 21.33
C CYS A 228 23.56 17.77 20.87
N LEU A 229 23.25 16.63 20.26
CA LEU A 229 21.96 16.34 19.65
C LEU A 229 21.10 15.46 20.58
N VAL A 230 20.00 16.01 21.06
CA VAL A 230 18.97 15.30 21.82
C VAL A 230 17.94 14.74 20.85
N LYS A 231 17.83 13.42 20.77
CA LYS A 231 17.01 12.72 19.77
C LYS A 231 15.98 11.81 20.43
N PRO A 232 14.67 12.10 20.30
CA PRO A 232 13.64 11.12 20.57
C PRO A 232 13.59 10.08 19.44
N ARG A 233 13.20 8.87 19.79
CA ARG A 233 12.95 7.76 18.88
C ARG A 233 11.66 7.07 19.31
N VAL A 234 10.62 7.23 18.50
CA VAL A 234 9.36 6.50 18.64
C VAL A 234 9.62 5.02 18.32
N THR A 235 9.26 4.12 19.24
CA THR A 235 9.26 2.68 18.98
C THR A 235 7.97 2.32 18.24
N ALA A 236 8.05 2.26 16.91
CA ALA A 236 6.96 1.75 16.08
C ALA A 236 6.67 0.28 16.42
N GLN A 237 5.56 0.04 17.11
CA GLN A 237 4.93 -1.27 17.07
C GLN A 237 4.34 -1.49 15.67
N SER A 238 4.23 -2.75 15.25
CA SER A 238 3.40 -3.11 14.11
C SER A 238 1.99 -2.52 14.30
N LYS A 239 1.48 -1.81 13.29
CA LYS A 239 0.15 -1.16 13.34
C LYS A 239 -0.99 -2.18 13.14
N GLY A 240 -0.96 -3.25 13.92
CA GLY A 240 -2.10 -4.12 14.14
C GLY A 240 -2.95 -3.51 15.25
N GLU A 241 -4.21 -3.21 14.96
CA GLU A 241 -5.21 -2.97 15.99
C GLU A 241 -5.52 -4.32 16.65
N THR A 242 -4.76 -4.66 17.70
CA THR A 242 -4.95 -5.91 18.43
C THR A 242 -6.30 -5.89 19.10
N VAL A 243 -7.28 -6.49 18.43
CA VAL A 243 -8.65 -6.72 18.86
C VAL A 243 -8.64 -7.14 20.34
N ARG A 244 -9.19 -6.29 21.21
CA ARG A 244 -8.90 -6.33 22.65
C ARG A 244 -9.74 -7.37 23.38
N MET A 245 -9.47 -8.64 23.07
CA MET A 245 -10.08 -9.79 23.70
C MET A 245 -9.91 -9.75 25.24
N PRO A 246 -10.98 -9.99 26.02
CA PRO A 246 -10.88 -10.20 27.46
C PRO A 246 -9.92 -11.36 27.77
N SER A 247 -9.21 -11.31 28.91
CA SER A 247 -8.18 -12.29 29.28
C SER A 247 -8.66 -13.73 29.48
N TYR A 248 -9.98 -13.97 29.42
CA TYR A 248 -10.64 -15.29 29.47
C TYR A 248 -11.19 -15.76 28.11
N LYS A 249 -11.07 -14.93 27.05
CA LYS A 249 -11.36 -15.26 25.65
C LYS A 249 -10.06 -15.35 24.85
N GLU A 250 -10.07 -16.15 23.78
CA GLU A 250 -9.00 -16.23 22.79
C GLU A 250 -9.58 -16.42 21.39
N CYS A 251 -8.93 -15.87 20.36
CA CYS A 251 -9.23 -16.17 18.97
C CYS A 251 -8.18 -17.13 18.42
N CYS A 252 -8.59 -18.36 18.13
CA CYS A 252 -7.72 -19.39 17.56
C CYS A 252 -8.05 -19.56 16.08
N LEU A 253 -7.03 -19.56 15.21
CA LEU A 253 -7.24 -19.76 13.77
C LEU A 253 -7.35 -21.24 13.36
N THR A 254 -6.87 -22.16 14.21
CA THR A 254 -6.98 -23.60 13.98
C THR A 254 -7.65 -24.33 15.14
N ALA A 255 -8.22 -25.50 14.84
CA ALA A 255 -8.75 -26.40 15.86
C ALA A 255 -7.65 -26.98 16.79
N ALA A 256 -6.40 -27.01 16.36
CA ALA A 256 -5.27 -27.45 17.19
C ALA A 256 -4.94 -26.41 18.26
N ASP A 257 -4.85 -25.14 17.89
CA ASP A 257 -4.66 -24.02 18.83
C ASP A 257 -5.84 -23.93 19.79
N ALA A 258 -7.07 -24.05 19.26
CA ALA A 258 -8.29 -24.07 20.07
C ALA A 258 -8.30 -25.23 21.09
N GLN A 259 -7.77 -26.41 20.73
CA GLN A 259 -7.65 -27.51 21.68
C GLN A 259 -6.54 -27.26 22.72
N ALA A 260 -5.40 -26.70 22.31
CA ALA A 260 -4.23 -26.44 23.16
C ALA A 260 -4.41 -25.26 24.15
N SER A 261 -5.22 -24.26 23.81
CA SER A 261 -5.50 -23.08 24.64
C SER A 261 -5.97 -23.42 26.06
N ASP A 262 -5.48 -22.70 27.07
CA ASP A 262 -5.91 -22.77 28.46
C ASP A 262 -7.21 -22.00 28.75
N LYS A 263 -7.75 -21.26 27.76
CA LYS A 263 -8.89 -20.35 27.98
C LYS A 263 -10.23 -21.07 28.04
N PRO A 264 -11.15 -20.61 28.91
CA PRO A 264 -12.48 -21.23 29.05
C PRO A 264 -13.42 -20.92 27.88
N ILE A 265 -13.16 -19.84 27.12
CA ILE A 265 -13.95 -19.44 25.94
C ILE A 265 -13.00 -19.17 24.78
N ILE A 266 -13.29 -19.71 23.61
CA ILE A 266 -12.47 -19.62 22.41
C ILE A 266 -13.35 -19.31 21.20
N ILE A 267 -12.90 -18.41 20.35
CA ILE A 267 -13.53 -18.01 19.09
C ILE A 267 -12.73 -18.65 17.96
N LEU A 268 -13.41 -19.39 17.06
CA LEU A 268 -12.77 -20.20 16.01
C LEU A 268 -13.53 -20.03 14.66
N PRO A 269 -12.90 -19.50 13.60
CA PRO A 269 -13.47 -19.54 12.26
C PRO A 269 -13.42 -20.97 11.68
N ALA A 270 -14.40 -21.32 10.86
CA ALA A 270 -14.58 -22.67 10.31
C ALA A 270 -14.72 -22.69 8.79
N ARG A 271 -14.51 -23.87 8.19
CA ARG A 271 -14.53 -24.08 6.72
C ARG A 271 -15.87 -23.76 6.05
N ASP A 272 -16.97 -23.75 6.80
CA ASP A 272 -18.30 -23.37 6.28
C ASP A 272 -18.52 -21.84 6.21
N GLY A 273 -17.50 -21.04 6.52
CA GLY A 273 -17.55 -19.58 6.51
C GLY A 273 -18.12 -18.96 7.79
N LYS A 274 -18.42 -19.77 8.82
CA LYS A 274 -18.93 -19.28 10.11
C LYS A 274 -17.84 -19.15 11.16
N ILE A 275 -18.14 -18.37 12.20
CA ILE A 275 -17.36 -18.31 13.43
C ILE A 275 -18.13 -19.10 14.51
N TYR A 276 -17.40 -19.91 15.26
CA TYR A 276 -17.92 -20.72 16.36
C TYR A 276 -17.39 -20.20 17.70
N GLU A 277 -18.24 -20.18 18.74
CA GLU A 277 -17.79 -20.07 20.13
C GLU A 277 -17.67 -21.48 20.73
N MET A 278 -16.49 -21.76 21.27
CA MET A 278 -16.15 -22.99 21.97
C MET A 278 -15.99 -22.67 23.47
N ARG A 279 -16.61 -23.47 24.34
CA ARG A 279 -16.53 -23.31 25.81
C ARG A 279 -16.00 -24.58 26.47
N LYS A 280 -14.87 -24.47 27.18
CA LYS A 280 -14.26 -25.55 27.97
C LYS A 280 -14.82 -25.52 29.40
N THR A 281 -15.36 -26.64 29.86
CA THR A 281 -15.95 -26.77 31.20
C THR A 281 -15.54 -28.11 31.84
N PRO A 282 -15.69 -28.30 33.17
CA PRO A 282 -15.45 -29.60 33.81
C PRO A 282 -16.36 -30.75 33.34
N ILE A 283 -17.46 -30.44 32.63
CA ILE A 283 -18.39 -31.42 32.04
C ILE A 283 -17.90 -31.84 30.64
N GLY A 284 -17.14 -30.99 29.96
CA GLY A 284 -16.67 -31.19 28.59
C GLY A 284 -16.56 -29.87 27.82
N THR A 285 -16.25 -29.99 26.53
CA THR A 285 -16.16 -28.86 25.60
C THR A 285 -17.43 -28.75 24.77
N PHE A 286 -18.06 -27.58 24.80
CA PHE A 286 -19.21 -27.24 23.95
C PHE A 286 -18.72 -26.40 22.77
N THR A 287 -19.28 -26.59 21.57
CA THR A 287 -18.93 -25.81 20.38
C THR A 287 -20.21 -25.52 19.59
N ALA A 288 -20.51 -24.25 19.33
CA ALA A 288 -21.70 -23.81 18.60
C ALA A 288 -21.37 -22.59 17.72
N PRO A 289 -22.12 -22.33 16.63
CA PRO A 289 -22.00 -21.08 15.88
C PRO A 289 -22.20 -19.87 16.81
N ALA A 290 -21.47 -18.79 16.57
CA ALA A 290 -21.61 -17.56 17.35
C ALA A 290 -22.52 -16.56 16.63
N ASP A 291 -23.66 -16.22 17.24
CA ASP A 291 -24.63 -15.27 16.67
C ASP A 291 -24.17 -13.81 16.78
N PHE A 292 -23.40 -13.48 17.83
CA PHE A 292 -22.91 -12.13 18.10
C PHE A 292 -21.61 -12.16 18.92
N LEU A 293 -20.58 -11.45 18.47
CA LEU A 293 -19.25 -11.38 19.09
C LEU A 293 -18.82 -9.91 19.25
N PRO A 294 -19.22 -9.22 20.35
CA PRO A 294 -18.97 -7.79 20.54
C PRO A 294 -17.50 -7.43 20.70
N GLU A 295 -16.61 -8.42 20.84
CA GLU A 295 -15.17 -8.20 20.84
C GLU A 295 -14.57 -8.03 19.44
N LEU A 296 -15.25 -8.48 18.37
CA LEU A 296 -14.78 -8.35 16.99
C LEU A 296 -15.23 -7.01 16.35
N PRO A 297 -14.46 -6.46 15.40
CA PRO A 297 -14.88 -5.26 14.67
C PRO A 297 -16.10 -5.55 13.79
N GLU A 298 -16.95 -4.54 13.60
CA GLU A 298 -18.09 -4.61 12.68
C GLU A 298 -17.60 -4.65 11.22
N ALA A 299 -18.17 -5.55 10.42
CA ALA A 299 -17.82 -5.73 9.01
C ALA A 299 -19.09 -5.70 8.15
N HIS A 300 -19.16 -4.75 7.22
CA HIS A 300 -20.30 -4.54 6.33
C HIS A 300 -20.03 -5.10 4.94
N SER A 301 -21.01 -5.77 4.34
CA SER A 301 -20.98 -6.11 2.91
C SER A 301 -21.08 -4.83 2.08
N GLY A 302 -20.02 -4.48 1.36
CA GLY A 302 -19.95 -3.26 0.56
C GLY A 302 -18.88 -3.32 -0.54
N PHE A 303 -18.79 -2.25 -1.30
CA PHE A 303 -17.79 -2.04 -2.35
C PHE A 303 -17.32 -0.59 -2.30
N GLU A 304 -16.02 -0.36 -2.46
CA GLU A 304 -15.41 0.96 -2.49
C GLU A 304 -14.58 1.11 -3.77
N MET A 305 -14.76 2.24 -4.47
CA MET A 305 -14.04 2.55 -5.71
C MET A 305 -12.59 2.92 -5.41
N ALA A 306 -11.65 1.99 -5.64
CA ALA A 306 -10.21 2.27 -5.63
C ALA A 306 -9.74 3.05 -6.88
N LEU A 307 -10.55 3.06 -7.94
CA LEU A 307 -10.35 3.85 -9.17
C LEU A 307 -11.20 5.14 -9.12
N PRO A 308 -10.91 6.16 -9.96
CA PRO A 308 -11.82 7.29 -10.15
C PRO A 308 -13.23 6.80 -10.57
N LYS A 309 -14.29 7.54 -10.22
CA LYS A 309 -15.64 7.19 -10.72
C LYS A 309 -15.69 7.23 -12.24
N ILE A 310 -16.46 6.32 -12.85
CA ILE A 310 -16.58 6.21 -14.30
C ILE A 310 -17.24 7.49 -14.84
N PRO A 311 -16.59 8.26 -15.73
CA PRO A 311 -17.12 9.53 -16.21
C PRO A 311 -18.49 9.39 -16.90
N MET A 312 -19.42 10.31 -16.60
CA MET A 312 -20.81 10.23 -17.06
C MET A 312 -20.95 10.11 -18.59
N HIS A 313 -20.04 10.71 -19.37
CA HIS A 313 -20.08 10.64 -20.83
C HIS A 313 -19.88 9.21 -21.37
N ILE A 314 -19.12 8.36 -20.67
CA ILE A 314 -18.91 6.95 -21.03
C ILE A 314 -20.23 6.19 -20.93
N LEU A 315 -20.96 6.39 -19.82
CA LEU A 315 -22.30 5.83 -19.64
C LEU A 315 -23.28 6.34 -20.70
N MET A 316 -23.20 7.63 -21.09
CA MET A 316 -24.05 8.17 -22.17
C MET A 316 -23.74 7.57 -23.55
N PHE A 317 -22.46 7.33 -23.88
CA PHE A 317 -22.09 6.65 -25.13
C PHE A 317 -22.62 5.21 -25.17
N ILE A 318 -22.50 4.47 -24.06
CA ILE A 318 -22.98 3.10 -23.92
C ILE A 318 -24.51 3.03 -24.01
N ILE A 319 -25.22 3.92 -23.32
CA ILE A 319 -26.69 4.02 -23.40
C ILE A 319 -27.15 4.38 -24.82
N ASN A 320 -26.48 5.31 -25.51
CA ASN A 320 -26.81 5.63 -26.90
C ASN A 320 -26.57 4.44 -27.85
N PHE A 321 -25.47 3.69 -27.67
CA PHE A 321 -25.23 2.45 -28.43
C PHE A 321 -26.37 1.44 -28.22
N PHE A 322 -26.71 1.14 -26.96
CA PHE A 322 -27.81 0.23 -26.63
C PHE A 322 -29.16 0.71 -27.16
N GLN A 323 -29.48 2.00 -27.02
CA GLN A 323 -30.73 2.55 -27.53
C GLN A 323 -30.80 2.39 -29.06
N LYS A 324 -29.72 2.71 -29.79
CA LYS A 324 -29.70 2.57 -31.27
C LYS A 324 -29.75 1.12 -31.76
N LEU A 325 -29.40 0.16 -30.91
CA LEU A 325 -29.60 -1.27 -31.18
C LEU A 325 -31.05 -1.68 -30.90
N SER A 326 -31.59 -1.30 -29.72
CA SER A 326 -32.97 -1.56 -29.30
C SER A 326 -33.99 -0.93 -30.26
N ASP A 327 -33.80 0.33 -30.67
CA ASP A 327 -34.62 1.09 -31.62
C ASP A 327 -34.79 0.38 -32.99
N ARG A 328 -33.84 -0.49 -33.36
CA ARG A 328 -33.74 -1.08 -34.70
C ARG A 328 -34.06 -2.57 -34.75
N PHE A 329 -33.72 -3.29 -33.68
CA PHE A 329 -33.72 -4.76 -33.66
C PHE A 329 -34.28 -5.36 -32.37
N GLU A 330 -34.58 -4.55 -31.34
CA GLU A 330 -34.99 -5.01 -30.00
C GLU A 330 -34.01 -6.02 -29.36
N LEU A 331 -32.74 -5.97 -29.75
CA LEU A 331 -31.68 -6.86 -29.25
C LEU A 331 -31.00 -6.31 -28.00
N GLU A 332 -30.48 -7.23 -27.20
CA GLU A 332 -29.54 -6.95 -26.11
C GLU A 332 -28.10 -6.83 -26.65
N ALA A 333 -27.21 -6.21 -25.88
CA ALA A 333 -25.76 -6.22 -26.13
C ALA A 333 -24.96 -6.01 -24.84
N LEU A 334 -23.72 -6.49 -24.83
CA LEU A 334 -22.72 -6.35 -23.77
C LEU A 334 -21.61 -5.37 -24.20
N VAL A 335 -21.11 -4.60 -23.24
CA VAL A 335 -19.95 -3.72 -23.39
C VAL A 335 -19.05 -3.88 -22.16
N HIS A 336 -17.75 -3.95 -22.37
CA HIS A 336 -16.73 -3.96 -21.32
C HIS A 336 -16.21 -2.53 -21.10
N ILE A 337 -16.11 -2.10 -19.85
CA ILE A 337 -15.43 -0.87 -19.44
C ILE A 337 -14.08 -1.23 -18.85
N LEU A 338 -13.02 -0.75 -19.49
CA LEU A 338 -11.63 -0.98 -19.12
C LEU A 338 -11.02 0.29 -18.51
N TYR A 339 -10.01 0.15 -17.66
CA TYR A 339 -9.22 1.27 -17.14
C TYR A 339 -7.74 1.08 -17.48
N ASP A 340 -7.21 1.99 -18.30
CA ASP A 340 -5.81 2.09 -18.66
C ASP A 340 -5.02 2.67 -17.49
N THR A 341 -4.20 1.84 -16.85
CA THR A 341 -3.34 2.23 -15.71
C THR A 341 -2.17 3.15 -16.10
N VAL A 342 -1.75 3.13 -17.36
CA VAL A 342 -0.66 3.96 -17.92
C VAL A 342 -1.19 5.34 -18.28
N ARG A 343 -2.25 5.43 -19.09
CA ARG A 343 -2.89 6.71 -19.46
C ARG A 343 -3.78 7.29 -18.36
N ARG A 344 -4.16 6.48 -17.36
CA ARG A 344 -5.12 6.81 -16.29
C ARG A 344 -6.49 7.26 -16.81
N LYS A 345 -6.93 6.63 -17.90
CA LYS A 345 -8.20 6.89 -18.59
C LYS A 345 -9.06 5.62 -18.60
N TYR A 346 -10.37 5.80 -18.65
CA TYR A 346 -11.31 4.73 -18.98
C TYR A 346 -11.41 4.56 -20.50
N ALA A 347 -11.64 3.32 -20.93
CA ALA A 347 -11.83 2.93 -22.33
C ALA A 347 -13.04 1.99 -22.47
N ILE A 348 -13.63 1.93 -23.66
CA ILE A 348 -14.82 1.13 -23.98
C ILE A 348 -14.45 0.04 -24.97
N ARG A 349 -14.73 -1.23 -24.66
CA ARG A 349 -14.59 -2.35 -25.61
C ARG A 349 -15.92 -3.07 -25.79
N VAL A 350 -16.42 -3.09 -27.02
CA VAL A 350 -17.51 -3.99 -27.43
C VAL A 350 -16.86 -5.34 -27.81
N PRO A 351 -17.08 -6.45 -27.06
CA PRO A 351 -16.57 -7.76 -27.46
C PRO A 351 -17.29 -8.29 -28.70
N ARG A 352 -16.70 -9.28 -29.38
CA ARG A 352 -17.40 -10.07 -30.39
C ARG A 352 -18.50 -10.88 -29.71
N GLN A 353 -19.74 -10.79 -30.19
CA GLN A 353 -20.91 -11.31 -29.48
C GLN A 353 -22.04 -11.73 -30.43
N GLU A 354 -22.69 -12.84 -30.10
CA GLU A 354 -23.95 -13.29 -30.70
C GLU A 354 -25.11 -12.73 -29.85
N LEU A 355 -26.12 -12.14 -30.50
CA LEU A 355 -27.15 -11.33 -29.84
C LEU A 355 -28.55 -11.92 -30.01
N THR A 356 -29.35 -11.88 -28.95
CA THR A 356 -30.79 -12.18 -28.99
C THR A 356 -31.61 -11.07 -28.32
N HIS A 357 -32.93 -11.25 -28.24
CA HIS A 357 -33.83 -10.34 -27.52
C HIS A 357 -33.77 -10.47 -25.98
N VAL A 358 -33.11 -11.50 -25.46
CA VAL A 358 -33.12 -11.89 -24.03
C VAL A 358 -31.81 -12.55 -23.56
N SER A 359 -30.74 -12.43 -24.36
CA SER A 359 -29.40 -12.89 -23.99
C SER A 359 -28.32 -12.34 -24.92
N VAL A 360 -27.11 -12.24 -24.38
CA VAL A 360 -25.87 -11.92 -25.10
C VAL A 360 -24.87 -13.05 -24.89
N ARG A 361 -24.25 -13.54 -25.97
CA ARG A 361 -23.18 -14.53 -25.90
C ARG A 361 -21.90 -13.94 -26.49
N SER A 362 -21.08 -13.34 -25.62
CA SER A 362 -19.76 -12.82 -25.98
C SER A 362 -18.70 -13.92 -26.06
N VAL A 363 -17.72 -13.74 -26.94
CA VAL A 363 -16.47 -14.50 -26.97
C VAL A 363 -15.30 -13.54 -26.78
N MET A 364 -14.48 -13.80 -25.77
CA MET A 364 -13.17 -13.17 -25.63
C MET A 364 -12.16 -13.99 -26.45
N GLU A 365 -11.74 -13.44 -27.57
CA GLU A 365 -10.77 -14.09 -28.48
C GLU A 365 -9.33 -13.99 -27.94
N GLU A 366 -9.02 -12.89 -27.24
CA GLU A 366 -7.73 -12.62 -26.58
C GLU A 366 -7.98 -11.98 -25.20
N GLU A 367 -7.07 -12.21 -24.25
CA GLU A 367 -7.12 -11.66 -22.89
C GLU A 367 -6.51 -10.24 -22.84
N TYR A 368 -7.09 -9.33 -22.05
CA TYR A 368 -6.65 -7.93 -22.05
C TYR A 368 -5.21 -7.76 -21.56
N PRO A 369 -4.42 -6.82 -22.16
CA PRO A 369 -3.08 -6.51 -21.67
C PRO A 369 -3.09 -6.12 -20.19
N GLU A 370 -2.07 -6.52 -19.43
CA GLU A 370 -1.99 -6.34 -17.96
C GLU A 370 -2.28 -4.90 -17.47
N HIS A 371 -1.96 -3.89 -18.27
CA HIS A 371 -2.21 -2.48 -17.95
C HIS A 371 -3.67 -2.03 -18.10
N MET A 372 -4.55 -2.86 -18.68
CA MET A 372 -5.98 -2.62 -18.91
C MET A 372 -6.81 -3.42 -17.90
N ILE A 373 -7.14 -2.79 -16.76
CA ILE A 373 -8.00 -3.42 -15.75
C ILE A 373 -9.41 -3.55 -16.33
N HIS A 374 -9.97 -4.76 -16.37
CA HIS A 374 -11.39 -4.95 -16.70
C HIS A 374 -12.25 -4.58 -15.49
N VAL A 375 -12.87 -3.41 -15.52
CA VAL A 375 -13.57 -2.80 -14.37
C VAL A 375 -15.04 -3.21 -14.29
N MET A 376 -15.76 -3.13 -15.40
CA MET A 376 -17.21 -3.39 -15.43
C MET A 376 -17.64 -4.06 -16.73
N ASP A 377 -18.41 -5.14 -16.60
CA ASP A 377 -19.31 -5.61 -17.66
C ASP A 377 -20.64 -4.84 -17.55
N ILE A 378 -21.15 -4.32 -18.66
CA ILE A 378 -22.44 -3.63 -18.70
C ILE A 378 -23.24 -4.07 -19.92
N HIS A 379 -24.48 -4.54 -19.70
CA HIS A 379 -25.36 -5.02 -20.77
C HIS A 379 -26.74 -4.36 -20.78
N SER A 380 -27.50 -4.59 -21.85
CA SER A 380 -28.82 -3.99 -22.05
C SER A 380 -29.96 -5.00 -22.08
N HIS A 381 -31.06 -4.69 -21.40
CA HIS A 381 -32.35 -5.40 -21.42
C HIS A 381 -33.38 -4.61 -22.25
N ASN A 382 -33.03 -4.20 -23.47
CA ASN A 382 -33.89 -3.49 -24.45
C ASN A 382 -35.01 -2.59 -23.84
N THR A 383 -36.28 -3.00 -23.93
CA THR A 383 -37.46 -2.35 -23.32
C THR A 383 -37.96 -3.08 -22.05
N MET A 384 -37.27 -4.13 -21.62
CA MET A 384 -37.48 -4.84 -20.36
C MET A 384 -36.88 -4.08 -19.16
N PRO A 385 -37.23 -4.44 -17.90
CA PRO A 385 -36.66 -3.80 -16.71
C PRO A 385 -35.18 -4.11 -16.50
N ALA A 386 -34.43 -3.13 -16.01
CA ALA A 386 -33.03 -3.28 -15.58
C ALA A 386 -32.92 -4.15 -14.32
N LYS A 387 -32.86 -5.47 -14.47
CA LYS A 387 -32.78 -6.44 -13.37
C LYS A 387 -31.99 -7.66 -13.80
N PHE A 388 -30.94 -7.99 -13.05
CA PHE A 388 -30.21 -9.24 -13.19
C PHE A 388 -31.16 -10.45 -13.06
N SER A 389 -30.90 -11.44 -13.90
CA SER A 389 -31.58 -12.72 -14.03
C SER A 389 -30.75 -13.85 -13.40
N PRO A 390 -31.30 -15.06 -13.26
CA PRO A 390 -30.53 -16.23 -12.82
C PRO A 390 -29.41 -16.64 -13.78
N VAL A 391 -29.46 -16.23 -15.06
CA VAL A 391 -28.37 -16.48 -16.03
C VAL A 391 -27.21 -15.53 -15.74
N ASP A 392 -27.50 -14.24 -15.53
CA ASP A 392 -26.49 -13.26 -15.13
C ASP A 392 -25.87 -13.64 -13.76
N ASP A 393 -26.65 -14.16 -12.81
CA ASP A 393 -26.13 -14.71 -11.55
C ASP A 393 -25.13 -15.87 -11.76
N ASP A 394 -25.28 -16.66 -12.83
CA ASP A 394 -24.41 -17.78 -13.16
C ASP A 394 -23.18 -17.39 -14.01
N ASP A 395 -23.27 -16.35 -14.85
CA ASP A 395 -22.16 -15.89 -15.69
C ASP A 395 -21.29 -14.81 -14.99
N GLU A 396 -21.88 -13.91 -14.19
CA GLU A 396 -21.21 -12.75 -13.58
C GLU A 396 -20.39 -13.07 -12.30
N LYS A 397 -19.72 -14.23 -12.27
CA LYS A 397 -19.03 -14.76 -11.06
C LYS A 397 -17.65 -14.14 -10.79
N ALA A 398 -17.05 -13.45 -11.76
CA ALA A 398 -15.73 -12.85 -11.60
C ALA A 398 -15.78 -11.61 -10.68
N THR A 399 -14.71 -11.35 -9.91
CA THR A 399 -14.67 -10.21 -8.99
C THR A 399 -14.47 -8.89 -9.74
N ARG A 400 -15.58 -8.27 -10.17
CA ARG A 400 -15.66 -6.98 -10.87
C ARG A 400 -17.02 -6.31 -10.65
N LEU A 401 -17.26 -5.17 -11.28
CA LEU A 401 -18.57 -4.53 -11.34
C LEU A 401 -19.41 -5.08 -12.50
N TYR A 402 -20.72 -5.02 -12.33
CA TYR A 402 -21.71 -5.43 -13.32
C TYR A 402 -22.88 -4.44 -13.35
N ALA A 403 -23.44 -4.17 -14.52
CA ALA A 403 -24.58 -3.26 -14.66
C ALA A 403 -25.56 -3.66 -15.76
N VAL A 404 -26.86 -3.56 -15.48
CA VAL A 404 -27.94 -3.70 -16.48
C VAL A 404 -28.52 -2.33 -16.80
N VAL A 405 -28.66 -2.01 -18.09
CA VAL A 405 -29.44 -0.88 -18.60
C VAL A 405 -30.73 -1.41 -19.22
N GLY A 406 -31.89 -1.01 -18.70
CA GLY A 406 -33.19 -1.43 -19.20
C GLY A 406 -34.13 -0.26 -19.42
N ARG A 407 -35.29 -0.51 -20.02
CA ARG A 407 -36.27 0.53 -20.36
C ARG A 407 -35.69 1.64 -21.24
N LEU A 408 -35.00 1.27 -22.32
CA LEU A 408 -34.46 2.21 -23.33
C LEU A 408 -35.56 2.95 -24.12
N ASP A 409 -36.83 2.58 -23.91
CA ASP A 409 -38.03 3.32 -24.33
C ASP A 409 -38.26 4.64 -23.54
N LYS A 410 -37.57 4.82 -22.39
CA LYS A 410 -37.65 6.03 -21.56
C LYS A 410 -36.63 7.08 -22.01
N VAL A 411 -36.95 8.34 -21.70
CA VAL A 411 -36.00 9.48 -21.80
C VAL A 411 -34.77 9.28 -20.90
N PHE A 412 -34.96 8.64 -19.75
CA PHE A 412 -33.89 8.15 -18.88
C PHE A 412 -34.14 6.66 -18.61
N PRO A 413 -33.29 5.74 -19.10
CA PRO A 413 -33.45 4.32 -18.85
C PRO A 413 -33.21 3.98 -17.37
N ASP A 414 -33.71 2.81 -16.95
CA ASP A 414 -33.40 2.27 -15.63
C ASP A 414 -31.99 1.68 -15.65
N ILE A 415 -31.22 1.86 -14.57
CA ILE A 415 -29.85 1.35 -14.44
C ILE A 415 -29.71 0.69 -13.07
N THR A 416 -29.35 -0.59 -13.06
CA THR A 416 -29.10 -1.37 -11.83
C THR A 416 -27.65 -1.85 -11.83
N VAL A 417 -26.93 -1.64 -10.73
CA VAL A 417 -25.49 -1.92 -10.62
C VAL A 417 -25.21 -2.87 -9.45
N ARG A 418 -24.26 -3.78 -9.62
CA ARG A 418 -23.74 -4.63 -8.53
C ARG A 418 -22.21 -4.77 -8.61
N ALA A 419 -21.59 -5.06 -7.48
CA ALA A 419 -20.29 -5.72 -7.45
C ALA A 419 -20.48 -7.22 -7.25
N SER A 420 -19.64 -8.04 -7.86
CA SER A 420 -19.50 -9.46 -7.54
C SER A 420 -18.23 -9.64 -6.73
N CYS A 421 -18.31 -10.38 -5.63
CA CYS A 421 -17.17 -10.84 -4.84
C CYS A 421 -17.17 -12.37 -4.88
N ALA A 422 -16.45 -12.95 -5.84
CA ALA A 422 -16.45 -14.39 -6.13
C ALA A 422 -17.87 -15.01 -6.22
N GLY A 423 -18.76 -14.39 -6.99
CA GLY A 423 -20.17 -14.83 -7.13
C GLY A 423 -21.06 -14.51 -5.92
N LYS A 424 -20.63 -13.62 -5.00
CA LYS A 424 -21.51 -12.98 -4.01
C LYS A 424 -21.78 -11.54 -4.42
N PHE A 425 -23.04 -11.28 -4.78
CA PHE A 425 -23.46 -10.00 -5.33
C PHE A 425 -23.81 -8.98 -4.25
N ILE A 426 -23.35 -7.75 -4.45
CA ILE A 426 -23.58 -6.59 -3.57
C ILE A 426 -24.25 -5.52 -4.44
N CYS A 427 -25.51 -5.18 -4.15
CA CYS A 427 -26.24 -4.15 -4.89
C CYS A 427 -25.70 -2.75 -4.59
N LEU A 428 -25.42 -1.95 -5.63
CA LEU A 428 -24.84 -0.61 -5.53
C LEU A 428 -25.77 0.44 -6.12
N LYS A 429 -25.66 1.70 -5.68
CA LYS A 429 -26.35 2.82 -6.33
C LYS A 429 -25.49 3.27 -7.52
N PRO A 430 -26.07 3.58 -8.71
CA PRO A 430 -25.28 4.00 -9.87
C PRO A 430 -24.36 5.20 -9.58
N GLN A 431 -24.83 6.16 -8.78
CA GLN A 431 -24.06 7.32 -8.29
C GLN A 431 -22.78 6.99 -7.50
N ASP A 432 -22.64 5.76 -6.99
CA ASP A 432 -21.48 5.35 -6.20
C ASP A 432 -20.32 4.89 -7.12
N VAL A 433 -20.64 4.50 -8.36
CA VAL A 433 -19.71 4.03 -9.40
C VAL A 433 -19.48 5.07 -10.50
N PHE A 434 -20.53 5.74 -10.96
CA PHE A 434 -20.49 6.74 -12.05
C PHE A 434 -20.38 8.18 -11.51
N GLU A 435 -19.75 9.08 -12.27
CA GLU A 435 -19.76 10.51 -11.96
C GLU A 435 -21.17 11.09 -12.11
N THR A 436 -21.69 11.76 -11.07
CA THR A 436 -22.95 12.51 -11.13
C THR A 436 -22.79 13.95 -11.61
N SER A 437 -21.56 14.44 -11.77
CA SER A 437 -21.28 15.79 -12.24
C SER A 437 -21.44 15.90 -13.76
N PHE A 438 -22.49 16.58 -14.21
CA PHE A 438 -22.71 16.91 -15.62
C PHE A 438 -21.75 18.02 -16.10
N LYS A 439 -20.44 17.75 -16.15
CA LYS A 439 -19.40 18.72 -16.54
C LYS A 439 -19.63 19.33 -17.94
N ALA A 440 -20.29 18.60 -18.84
CA ALA A 440 -20.69 19.07 -20.18
C ALA A 440 -21.89 20.05 -20.17
N TYR A 441 -22.66 20.10 -19.08
CA TYR A 441 -23.80 21.00 -18.87
C TYR A 441 -23.55 21.81 -17.59
N PRO A 442 -22.62 22.79 -17.63
CA PRO A 442 -22.20 23.54 -16.44
C PRO A 442 -23.38 24.29 -15.82
N TYR A 443 -23.35 24.42 -14.49
CA TYR A 443 -24.41 25.11 -13.75
C TYR A 443 -24.53 26.59 -14.19
N PRO A 444 -25.70 27.04 -14.68
CA PRO A 444 -25.88 28.40 -15.18
C PRO A 444 -26.09 29.39 -14.03
N SER A 445 -25.00 29.81 -13.39
CA SER A 445 -25.02 30.69 -12.20
C SER A 445 -25.74 32.03 -12.38
N ILE A 446 -25.97 32.50 -13.60
CA ILE A 446 -26.84 33.66 -13.89
C ILE A 446 -28.31 33.42 -13.46
N TRP A 447 -28.71 32.16 -13.20
CA TRP A 447 -30.00 31.82 -12.62
C TRP A 447 -30.04 32.00 -11.09
N ASP A 448 -28.91 31.98 -10.37
CA ASP A 448 -28.85 32.27 -8.93
C ASP A 448 -29.39 33.68 -8.63
N GLU A 449 -29.05 34.64 -9.48
CA GLU A 449 -29.55 36.02 -9.46
C GLU A 449 -31.08 36.17 -9.65
N LYS A 450 -31.82 35.05 -9.78
CA LYS A 450 -33.28 34.99 -9.97
C LYS A 450 -33.96 34.15 -8.90
N ILE A 451 -33.22 33.70 -7.86
CA ILE A 451 -33.71 32.83 -6.79
C ILE A 451 -33.70 33.59 -5.45
N ASP A 452 -34.86 34.06 -5.01
CA ASP A 452 -35.06 34.59 -3.66
C ASP A 452 -35.10 33.43 -2.64
N LEU A 453 -33.96 33.11 -2.04
CA LEU A 453 -33.87 32.12 -0.96
C LEU A 453 -34.51 32.65 0.33
N LEU A 454 -35.81 32.35 0.51
CA LEU A 454 -36.49 32.52 1.80
C LEU A 454 -35.72 31.80 2.90
N SER A 455 -35.58 32.46 4.06
CA SER A 455 -34.79 31.95 5.18
C SER A 455 -35.18 30.52 5.56
N VAL A 456 -34.18 29.64 5.58
CA VAL A 456 -34.34 28.18 5.59
C VAL A 456 -35.30 27.72 6.69
N ARG A 457 -36.52 27.34 6.31
CA ARG A 457 -37.26 26.31 7.05
C ARG A 457 -36.47 25.02 6.85
N ALA A 458 -36.23 24.28 7.94
CA ALA A 458 -35.55 22.99 7.87
C ALA A 458 -36.20 22.13 6.77
N CYS A 459 -35.36 21.53 5.91
CA CYS A 459 -35.85 20.63 4.88
C CYS A 459 -36.69 19.52 5.57
N PRO A 460 -37.93 19.25 5.11
CA PRO A 460 -38.67 18.11 5.62
C PRO A 460 -37.85 16.86 5.34
N GLU A 461 -37.73 16.00 6.36
CA GLU A 461 -37.00 14.74 6.24
C GLU A 461 -37.59 13.91 5.08
N LEU A 462 -36.72 13.41 4.21
CA LEU A 462 -37.16 12.55 3.11
C LEU A 462 -37.74 11.26 3.70
N PRO A 463 -38.92 10.80 3.25
CA PRO A 463 -39.49 9.55 3.75
C PRO A 463 -38.54 8.39 3.42
N GLU A 464 -38.30 7.50 4.40
CA GLU A 464 -37.39 6.36 4.26
C GLU A 464 -37.79 5.47 3.10
N SER A 465 -37.02 5.49 2.01
CA SER A 465 -37.34 4.80 0.78
C SER A 465 -36.85 3.34 0.79
N CYS A 466 -37.77 2.44 1.12
CA CYS A 466 -37.69 0.99 0.90
C CYS A 466 -36.43 0.30 1.43
N THR A 467 -36.58 -0.33 2.61
CA THR A 467 -35.90 -1.61 2.82
C THR A 467 -36.23 -2.58 1.67
N PRO A 468 -35.28 -3.39 1.20
CA PRO A 468 -35.61 -4.49 0.29
C PRO A 468 -36.52 -5.49 1.04
N PRO A 469 -37.46 -6.15 0.35
CA PRO A 469 -38.33 -7.12 1.00
C PRO A 469 -37.49 -8.29 1.53
N GLU A 470 -37.63 -8.60 2.82
CA GLU A 470 -37.02 -9.80 3.40
C GLU A 470 -37.42 -11.03 2.57
N ARG A 471 -36.43 -11.83 2.18
CA ARG A 471 -36.66 -13.12 1.52
C ARG A 471 -37.34 -14.05 2.53
N ARG A 472 -38.68 -14.09 2.51
CA ARG A 472 -39.45 -15.07 3.27
C ARG A 472 -38.99 -16.48 2.87
N GLU A 473 -38.31 -17.15 3.79
CA GLU A 473 -38.08 -18.58 3.67
C GLU A 473 -39.42 -19.30 3.79
N ASN A 474 -39.91 -19.84 2.67
CA ASN A 474 -40.99 -20.80 2.72
C ASN A 474 -40.47 -22.07 3.41
N ARG A 475 -40.87 -22.28 4.66
CA ARG A 475 -40.86 -23.61 5.27
C ARG A 475 -42.01 -24.41 4.70
N GLU A 476 -41.67 -25.50 4.03
CA GLU A 476 -42.45 -26.74 4.00
C GLU A 476 -41.64 -27.84 4.71
#